data_AF-A0A9X0CL68-F1
#
_entry.id   AF-A0A9X0CL68-F1
#
_cell.length_a   1.000
_cell.length_b   1.000
_cell.length_c   1.000
_cell.angle_alpha   90.00
_cell.angle_beta   90.00
_cell.angle_gamma   90.00
#
_symmetry.space_group_name_H-M   'P 1'
#
loop_
_entity.id
_entity.type
_entity.pdbx_description
1 polymer ?
#
loop_
_entity_poly.entity_id
_entity_poly.type
_entity_poly.pdbx_seq_one_letter_code
_entity_poly.pdbx_strand_id
1 'polypeptide(L)'
;MSWKDSSTFDDSPLLFRTRSAVVKLLDQVRAEKPSIHVISKPTEPVVSRKSRFKFPDPKKDCYVNVKVSSHNGKLCLPICYENQEEGDQLFCGGLRYVLQVLSVKRFALDGKQLISNEHQEEFYCCCPLSAHKKGSAKKCMGFWFRFFGKGAIFRITVALKIDVMFVRNLIGRRRYQSDPLFTEDGIVSSEEFEISTRIKYAQNTAASERNGLINAAKIFPSLYLNQEYQSIVARFKDLRQKLNFKELDNFLVQTLEEHSDNDLRVVLFLEQSQEACRKKLYEKSKQLLKQAVDTTAKCKNKTLLMGRAYLYLSYVHEKDGFLGNAEECLAIARKKLQALEACEDIGDLCFQEGLILTNFAQKMPKFALKLITEAMLKFEQAAALFSNGLTVDNVLDKLCCSYIKLASLLLKQKPAVLSTDGSCVQHNTALANKHLNWVAGHLAELSERTKFHFHVCHTELLYQQRQFEKAKESLDAAFQIAKTCEFEEQAMWKDFPGGSSCNESYLQQASSNGEQADGMAAVDFVVDDVPLGYLGDMSS
;
A
#
# COMPACT_ATOMS: atom_id res chain seq x y z
N MET A 1 40.92 -60.74 7.86
CA MET A 1 41.57 -59.45 7.54
C MET A 1 40.93 -58.39 8.45
N SER A 2 41.42 -58.27 9.68
CA SER A 2 42.34 -57.22 10.17
C SER A 2 41.69 -55.83 10.26
N TRP A 3 41.06 -55.52 11.41
CA TRP A 3 41.41 -54.47 12.41
C TRP A 3 40.83 -53.08 12.04
N LYS A 4 39.81 -52.59 12.76
CA LYS A 4 39.92 -51.63 13.89
C LYS A 4 40.96 -50.53 13.64
N ASP A 5 40.51 -49.29 13.50
CA ASP A 5 40.77 -48.30 14.54
C ASP A 5 39.90 -47.04 14.43
N SER A 6 39.50 -46.60 15.61
CA SER A 6 38.91 -45.32 15.94
C SER A 6 39.83 -44.16 15.56
N SER A 7 39.32 -43.23 14.76
CA SER A 7 39.73 -41.82 14.85
C SER A 7 38.48 -40.97 15.00
N THR A 8 38.13 -40.72 16.26
CA THR A 8 37.48 -39.47 16.67
C THR A 8 38.25 -38.32 16.02
N PHE A 9 37.73 -37.78 14.92
CA PHE A 9 38.14 -36.46 14.47
C PHE A 9 37.52 -35.45 15.42
N ASP A 10 38.26 -35.20 16.49
CA ASP A 10 38.12 -34.06 17.37
C ASP A 10 38.66 -32.82 16.63
N ASP A 11 37.99 -32.44 15.53
CA ASP A 11 38.33 -31.25 14.75
C ASP A 11 37.37 -30.12 15.10
N SER A 12 37.70 -29.47 16.21
CA SER A 12 37.31 -28.08 16.44
C SER A 12 37.73 -27.24 15.22
N PRO A 13 36.86 -26.40 14.65
CA PRO A 13 37.19 -25.64 13.45
C PRO A 13 38.41 -24.75 13.71
N LEU A 14 39.36 -24.77 12.77
CA LEU A 14 40.58 -23.96 12.79
C LEU A 14 40.26 -22.46 12.72
N LEU A 15 39.77 -21.90 13.82
CA LEU A 15 39.89 -20.49 14.17
C LEU A 15 41.37 -20.13 14.10
N PHE A 16 41.70 -19.04 13.39
CA PHE A 16 43.05 -18.52 13.20
C PHE A 16 43.94 -18.67 14.45
N ARG A 17 44.81 -19.68 14.48
CA ARG A 17 45.57 -20.00 15.70
C ARG A 17 46.71 -19.00 16.00
N THR A 18 47.11 -18.15 15.05
CA THR A 18 48.19 -17.17 15.26
C THR A 18 48.02 -15.86 14.48
N ARG A 19 48.48 -14.74 15.07
CA ARG A 19 48.57 -13.43 14.40
C ARG A 19 49.39 -13.46 13.11
N SER A 20 50.43 -14.30 13.06
CA SER A 20 51.29 -14.45 11.87
C SER A 20 50.51 -15.01 10.67
N ALA A 21 49.56 -15.92 10.91
CA ALA A 21 48.73 -16.48 9.84
C ALA A 21 47.82 -15.43 9.20
N VAL A 22 47.23 -14.53 10.01
CA VAL A 22 46.38 -13.43 9.52
C VAL A 22 47.19 -12.44 8.67
N VAL A 23 48.41 -12.10 9.11
CA VAL A 23 49.31 -11.21 8.35
C VAL A 23 49.69 -11.81 7.00
N LYS A 24 50.05 -13.10 6.96
CA LYS A 24 50.35 -13.79 5.69
C LYS A 24 49.18 -13.77 4.71
N LEU A 25 47.95 -13.89 5.22
CA LEU A 25 46.75 -13.79 4.39
C LEU A 25 46.50 -12.37 3.88
N LEU A 26 46.75 -11.33 4.69
CA LEU A 26 46.68 -9.94 4.22
C LEU A 26 47.73 -9.68 3.12
N ASP A 27 48.95 -10.19 3.26
CA ASP A 27 49.97 -10.11 2.21
C ASP A 27 49.56 -10.88 0.94
N GLN A 28 48.91 -12.03 1.09
CA GLN A 28 48.35 -12.78 -0.03
C GLN A 28 47.22 -12.03 -0.74
N VAL A 29 46.36 -11.31 -0.01
CA VAL A 29 45.34 -10.44 -0.61
C VAL A 29 45.99 -9.34 -1.46
N ARG A 30 47.06 -8.71 -0.96
CA ARG A 30 47.80 -7.68 -1.72
C ARG A 30 48.44 -8.24 -2.98
N ALA A 31 48.96 -9.47 -2.90
CA ALA A 31 49.60 -10.13 -4.03
C ALA A 31 48.59 -10.59 -5.08
N GLU A 32 47.46 -11.16 -4.67
CA GLU A 32 46.46 -11.74 -5.57
C GLU A 32 45.43 -10.74 -6.11
N LYS A 33 45.28 -9.58 -5.45
CA LYS A 33 44.36 -8.48 -5.80
C LYS A 33 42.96 -8.99 -6.19
N PRO A 34 42.17 -9.49 -5.24
CA PRO A 34 40.80 -9.90 -5.49
C PRO A 34 40.01 -8.80 -6.20
N SER A 35 39.30 -9.18 -7.26
CA SER A 35 38.57 -8.25 -8.10
C SER A 35 37.08 -8.60 -8.14
N ILE A 36 36.26 -7.58 -8.31
CA ILE A 36 34.82 -7.70 -8.54
C ILE A 36 34.53 -7.36 -9.98
N HIS A 37 33.67 -8.14 -10.61
CA HIS A 37 33.19 -7.85 -11.96
C HIS A 37 31.67 -8.05 -12.05
N VAL A 38 30.97 -7.12 -12.68
CA VAL A 38 29.55 -7.30 -13.01
C VAL A 38 29.42 -8.26 -14.19
N ILE A 39 28.84 -9.43 -13.95
CA ILE A 39 28.66 -10.47 -15.00
C ILE A 39 27.41 -10.17 -15.82
N SER A 40 26.33 -9.76 -15.15
CA SER A 40 25.08 -9.46 -15.82
C SER A 40 24.38 -8.30 -15.13
N LYS A 41 23.91 -7.36 -15.93
CA LYS A 41 23.01 -6.28 -15.53
C LYS A 41 21.99 -6.08 -16.65
N PRO A 42 20.86 -5.42 -16.40
CA PRO A 42 19.94 -5.05 -17.46
C PRO A 42 20.66 -4.21 -18.52
N THR A 43 20.62 -4.68 -19.76
CA THR A 43 21.05 -3.95 -20.95
C THR A 43 19.94 -3.03 -21.44
N GLU A 44 18.69 -3.39 -21.13
CA GLU A 44 17.51 -2.61 -21.39
C GLU A 44 17.10 -1.73 -20.19
N PRO A 45 16.34 -0.68 -20.45
CA PRO A 45 15.92 0.26 -19.43
C PRO A 45 14.93 -0.38 -18.46
N VAL A 46 15.21 -0.25 -17.16
CA VAL A 46 14.39 -0.86 -16.10
C VAL A 46 13.17 0.01 -15.82
N VAL A 47 12.01 -0.63 -15.63
CA VAL A 47 10.75 0.07 -15.35
C VAL A 47 10.80 0.70 -13.95
N SER A 48 10.62 2.02 -13.89
CA SER A 48 10.44 2.73 -12.63
C SER A 48 9.16 2.30 -11.92
N ARG A 49 9.24 1.94 -10.64
CA ARG A 49 8.09 1.54 -9.83
C ARG A 49 7.68 2.64 -8.85
N LYS A 50 6.50 2.49 -8.24
CA LYS A 50 5.99 3.38 -7.18
C LYS A 50 5.90 2.69 -5.81
N SER A 51 5.81 1.35 -5.79
CA SER A 51 5.63 0.57 -4.57
C SER A 51 6.93 -0.05 -4.07
N ARG A 52 7.13 0.00 -2.75
CA ARG A 52 8.22 -0.71 -2.05
C ARG A 52 7.78 -2.09 -1.53
N PHE A 53 6.49 -2.42 -1.59
CA PHE A 53 5.97 -3.70 -1.12
C PHE A 53 6.37 -4.85 -2.05
N LYS A 54 6.45 -6.06 -1.50
CA LYS A 54 6.83 -7.30 -2.22
C LYS A 54 8.14 -7.13 -3.01
N PHE A 55 9.19 -6.65 -2.34
CA PHE A 55 10.55 -6.54 -2.88
C PHE A 55 11.45 -7.62 -2.24
N PRO A 56 12.23 -8.38 -3.02
CA PRO A 56 12.31 -8.37 -4.48
C PRO A 56 11.18 -9.17 -5.14
N ASP A 57 10.69 -8.73 -6.30
CA ASP A 57 9.81 -9.45 -7.23
C ASP A 57 10.66 -9.95 -8.41
N PRO A 58 10.94 -11.27 -8.51
CA PRO A 58 11.81 -11.82 -9.55
C PRO A 58 11.35 -11.56 -10.99
N LYS A 59 10.07 -11.24 -11.20
CA LYS A 59 9.51 -10.93 -12.52
C LYS A 59 9.62 -9.45 -12.88
N LYS A 60 9.81 -8.57 -11.91
CA LYS A 60 9.62 -7.12 -12.10
C LYS A 60 10.80 -6.26 -11.65
N ASP A 61 11.67 -6.79 -10.79
CA ASP A 61 12.84 -6.09 -10.29
C ASP A 61 14.11 -6.46 -11.06
N CYS A 62 15.08 -5.54 -11.02
CA CYS A 62 16.36 -5.74 -11.66
C CYS A 62 17.24 -6.60 -10.76
N TYR A 63 17.87 -7.64 -11.31
CA TYR A 63 18.99 -8.30 -10.65
C TYR A 63 20.30 -7.93 -11.34
N VAL A 64 21.35 -7.76 -10.55
CA VAL A 64 22.72 -7.57 -11.01
C VAL A 64 23.55 -8.70 -10.43
N ASN A 65 24.15 -9.52 -11.31
CA ASN A 65 25.05 -10.58 -10.90
C ASN A 65 26.49 -10.07 -10.89
N VAL A 66 27.20 -10.47 -9.86
CA VAL A 66 28.56 -10.08 -9.57
C VAL A 66 29.41 -11.33 -9.45
N LYS A 67 30.58 -11.33 -10.09
CA LYS A 67 31.65 -12.29 -9.87
C LYS A 67 32.66 -11.68 -8.95
N VAL A 68 33.17 -12.48 -8.02
CA VAL A 68 34.43 -12.17 -7.36
C VAL A 68 35.47 -13.18 -7.85
N SER A 69 36.63 -12.69 -8.24
CA SER A 69 37.75 -13.49 -8.71
C SER A 69 39.01 -13.16 -7.94
N SER A 70 39.81 -14.20 -7.66
CA SER A 70 41.24 -14.04 -7.35
C SER A 70 42.02 -14.43 -8.62
N HIS A 71 43.07 -13.68 -8.93
CA HIS A 71 43.90 -13.87 -10.13
C HIS A 71 44.44 -15.30 -10.27
N ASN A 72 44.73 -15.98 -9.16
CA ASN A 72 45.35 -17.31 -9.14
C ASN A 72 44.45 -18.40 -8.53
N GLY A 73 43.25 -18.05 -8.07
CA GLY A 73 42.31 -18.99 -7.41
C GLY A 73 42.82 -19.59 -6.10
N LYS A 74 43.97 -19.12 -5.59
CA LYS A 74 44.63 -19.63 -4.38
C LYS A 74 44.03 -19.06 -3.11
N LEU A 75 43.48 -17.85 -3.16
CA LEU A 75 42.77 -17.23 -2.04
C LEU A 75 41.33 -17.74 -1.95
N CYS A 76 40.99 -18.34 -0.82
CA CYS A 76 39.60 -18.62 -0.47
C CYS A 76 38.89 -17.30 -0.11
N LEU A 77 37.77 -17.03 -0.78
CA LEU A 77 37.00 -15.79 -0.62
C LEU A 77 35.61 -16.11 -0.02
N PRO A 78 35.50 -16.29 1.30
CA PRO A 78 34.20 -16.43 1.95
C PRO A 78 33.50 -15.06 1.97
N ILE A 79 32.46 -14.93 1.16
CA ILE A 79 31.74 -13.66 0.92
C ILE A 79 30.40 -13.68 1.66
N CYS A 80 30.14 -12.63 2.44
CA CYS A 80 28.91 -12.33 3.16
C CYS A 80 28.29 -11.01 2.66
N TYR A 81 27.04 -10.74 3.02
CA TYR A 81 26.41 -9.42 2.82
C TYR A 81 26.30 -8.67 4.16
N GLU A 82 26.23 -7.34 4.10
CA GLU A 82 26.32 -6.41 5.26
C GLU A 82 25.27 -6.64 6.37
N ASN A 83 24.15 -7.31 6.08
CA ASN A 83 23.03 -7.52 7.01
C ASN A 83 22.62 -9.00 7.18
N GLN A 84 23.51 -9.95 6.91
CA GLN A 84 23.20 -11.37 7.08
C GLN A 84 23.49 -11.81 8.51
N GLU A 85 22.45 -12.18 9.28
CA GLU A 85 22.60 -12.74 10.63
C GLU A 85 23.52 -13.97 10.62
N GLU A 86 24.36 -14.07 11.64
CA GLU A 86 25.40 -15.09 11.83
C GLU A 86 24.79 -16.47 12.12
N GLY A 87 24.07 -17.04 11.15
CA GLY A 87 23.60 -18.42 11.22
C GLY A 87 24.66 -19.39 10.71
N ASP A 88 25.29 -20.12 11.63
CA ASP A 88 25.93 -21.44 11.48
C ASP A 88 26.66 -21.79 10.16
N GLN A 89 27.31 -20.83 9.51
CA GLN A 89 28.29 -21.14 8.46
C GLN A 89 29.66 -21.29 9.10
N LEU A 90 30.06 -22.54 9.30
CA LEU A 90 31.45 -22.92 9.61
C LEU A 90 32.37 -22.38 8.50
N PHE A 91 32.97 -21.21 8.71
CA PHE A 91 33.96 -20.66 7.82
C PHE A 91 35.31 -21.32 8.09
N CYS A 92 35.68 -22.28 7.25
CA CYS A 92 37.00 -22.91 7.29
C CYS A 92 38.08 -21.95 6.73
N GLY A 93 38.85 -21.31 7.60
CA GLY A 93 40.25 -20.94 7.34
C GLY A 93 40.58 -19.74 6.42
N GLY A 94 39.71 -18.73 6.27
CA GLY A 94 39.97 -17.56 5.41
C GLY A 94 39.51 -16.21 5.99
N LEU A 95 40.01 -15.08 5.44
CA LEU A 95 39.54 -13.73 5.79
C LEU A 95 38.08 -13.57 5.35
N ARG A 96 37.23 -12.97 6.18
CA ARG A 96 35.83 -12.69 5.82
C ARG A 96 35.73 -11.47 4.91
N TYR A 97 35.01 -11.61 3.80
CA TYR A 97 34.72 -10.51 2.89
C TYR A 97 33.23 -10.17 2.91
N VAL A 98 32.93 -8.88 2.83
CA VAL A 98 31.59 -8.32 2.78
C VAL A 98 31.37 -7.69 1.40
N LEU A 99 30.36 -8.18 0.68
CA LEU A 99 29.89 -7.58 -0.56
C LEU A 99 28.76 -6.60 -0.25
N GLN A 100 28.95 -5.32 -0.59
CA GLN A 100 28.01 -4.25 -0.27
C GLN A 100 27.81 -3.25 -1.42
N VAL A 101 26.72 -2.49 -1.35
CA VAL A 101 26.44 -1.36 -2.25
C VAL A 101 26.93 -0.09 -1.55
N LEU A 102 28.01 0.53 -2.05
CA LEU A 102 28.60 1.73 -1.44
C LEU A 102 27.80 2.99 -1.74
N SER A 103 27.33 3.13 -2.98
CA SER A 103 26.59 4.31 -3.38
C SER A 103 25.67 4.03 -4.57
N VAL A 104 24.53 4.72 -4.57
CA VAL A 104 23.63 4.81 -5.72
C VAL A 104 23.37 6.29 -5.97
N LYS A 105 23.90 6.81 -7.06
CA LYS A 105 23.74 8.22 -7.46
C LYS A 105 22.76 8.32 -8.62
N ARG A 106 21.83 9.27 -8.51
CA ARG A 106 20.81 9.52 -9.53
C ARG A 106 21.20 10.74 -10.38
N PHE A 107 21.20 10.55 -11.69
CA PHE A 107 21.48 11.58 -12.68
C PHE A 107 20.24 11.85 -13.53
N ALA A 108 20.01 13.13 -13.84
CA ALA A 108 19.06 13.56 -14.85
C ALA A 108 19.56 13.22 -16.26
N LEU A 109 18.67 13.34 -17.26
CA LEU A 109 18.97 12.99 -18.65
C LEU A 109 20.02 13.89 -19.31
N ASP A 110 20.24 15.08 -18.77
CA ASP A 110 21.27 16.03 -19.20
C ASP A 110 22.64 15.77 -18.53
N GLY A 111 22.76 14.68 -17.75
CA GLY A 111 23.97 14.32 -17.03
C GLY A 111 24.18 15.10 -15.73
N LYS A 112 23.27 16.03 -15.37
CA LYS A 112 23.35 16.71 -14.08
C LYS A 112 22.98 15.75 -12.96
N GLN A 113 23.82 15.69 -11.94
CA GLN A 113 23.52 14.94 -10.72
C GLN A 113 22.34 15.59 -10.02
N LEU A 114 21.30 14.82 -9.73
CA LEU A 114 20.17 15.31 -8.93
C LEU A 114 20.60 15.26 -7.46
N ILE A 115 20.75 16.43 -6.84
CA ILE A 115 21.19 16.57 -5.44
C ILE A 115 20.09 16.01 -4.52
N SER A 116 20.49 15.15 -3.58
CA SER A 116 19.61 14.51 -2.60
C SER A 116 19.42 15.40 -1.37
N ASN A 117 18.16 15.67 -1.01
CA ASN A 117 17.82 15.87 0.40
C ASN A 117 18.05 14.54 1.15
N GLU A 118 18.38 14.59 2.43
CA GLU A 118 19.15 13.61 3.25
C GLU A 118 18.61 12.16 3.42
N HIS A 119 17.79 11.62 2.53
CA HIS A 119 17.28 10.25 2.64
C HIS A 119 17.61 9.39 1.40
N GLN A 120 18.65 8.56 1.53
CA GLN A 120 19.10 7.62 0.48
C GLN A 120 18.01 6.62 0.03
N GLU A 121 17.00 6.37 0.85
CA GLU A 121 15.93 5.43 0.53
C GLU A 121 14.87 6.00 -0.43
N GLU A 122 14.88 7.29 -0.78
CA GLU A 122 13.78 7.90 -1.55
C GLU A 122 13.67 7.38 -3.00
N PHE A 123 14.79 6.97 -3.61
CA PHE A 123 14.85 6.69 -5.05
C PHE A 123 15.27 5.26 -5.44
N TYR A 124 15.61 4.39 -4.47
CA TYR A 124 15.83 2.97 -4.76
C TYR A 124 15.61 2.06 -3.53
N CYS A 125 15.44 0.76 -3.77
CA CYS A 125 15.59 -0.31 -2.78
C CYS A 125 16.57 -1.35 -3.31
N CYS A 126 17.41 -1.93 -2.45
CA CYS A 126 18.28 -3.03 -2.82
C CYS A 126 18.26 -4.17 -1.78
N CYS A 127 18.49 -5.41 -2.21
CA CYS A 127 18.69 -6.54 -1.30
C CYS A 127 19.62 -7.60 -1.90
N PRO A 128 20.30 -8.41 -1.07
CA PRO A 128 21.14 -9.51 -1.55
C PRO A 128 20.39 -10.53 -2.41
N LEU A 129 21.06 -11.08 -3.42
CA LEU A 129 20.49 -12.13 -4.28
C LEU A 129 20.25 -13.45 -3.51
N SER A 130 20.99 -13.69 -2.42
CA SER A 130 20.92 -14.92 -1.62
C SER A 130 19.64 -15.07 -0.78
N ALA A 131 18.87 -14.00 -0.58
CA ALA A 131 17.67 -14.00 0.26
C ALA A 131 16.50 -14.83 -0.31
N HIS A 132 16.56 -15.25 -1.58
CA HIS A 132 15.55 -16.11 -2.21
C HIS A 132 16.16 -17.41 -2.74
N LYS A 133 16.09 -18.51 -1.96
CA LYS A 133 16.22 -19.87 -2.52
C LYS A 133 15.29 -20.89 -1.88
N LYS A 134 14.25 -21.26 -2.63
CA LYS A 134 14.08 -22.65 -3.10
C LYS A 134 14.22 -22.61 -4.63
N GLY A 135 15.36 -23.08 -5.17
CA GLY A 135 15.48 -23.40 -6.60
C GLY A 135 16.50 -22.62 -7.46
N SER A 136 17.19 -21.59 -6.97
CA SER A 136 18.22 -20.94 -7.82
C SER A 136 19.52 -21.77 -7.89
N ALA A 137 20.05 -21.93 -9.09
CA ALA A 137 21.29 -22.66 -9.39
C ALA A 137 22.46 -22.20 -8.50
N LYS A 138 23.34 -23.14 -8.15
CA LYS A 138 24.54 -22.94 -7.31
C LYS A 138 25.43 -21.82 -7.91
N LYS A 139 25.89 -20.89 -7.05
CA LYS A 139 27.00 -19.91 -7.25
C LYS A 139 26.76 -18.58 -8.01
N CYS A 140 25.60 -17.93 -7.91
CA CYS A 140 25.47 -16.51 -8.32
C CYS A 140 25.43 -15.58 -7.09
N MET A 141 26.30 -14.56 -7.05
CA MET A 141 26.30 -13.47 -6.08
C MET A 141 25.80 -12.19 -6.75
N GLY A 142 25.26 -11.25 -5.99
CA GLY A 142 24.69 -10.03 -6.58
C GLY A 142 23.62 -9.36 -5.73
N PHE A 143 22.92 -8.42 -6.34
CA PHE A 143 21.90 -7.62 -5.70
C PHE A 143 20.65 -7.49 -6.56
N TRP A 144 19.49 -7.50 -5.91
CA TRP A 144 18.26 -6.98 -6.49
C TRP A 144 18.23 -5.47 -6.31
N PHE A 145 17.72 -4.77 -7.31
CA PHE A 145 17.49 -3.33 -7.30
C PHE A 145 16.08 -3.02 -7.79
N ARG A 146 15.42 -2.08 -7.11
CA ARG A 146 14.21 -1.42 -7.57
C ARG A 146 14.47 0.08 -7.56
N PHE A 147 14.23 0.75 -8.69
CA PHE A 147 14.44 2.19 -8.84
C PHE A 147 13.11 2.95 -8.87
N PHE A 148 13.08 4.11 -8.22
CA PHE A 148 11.93 5.03 -8.17
C PHE A 148 12.28 6.33 -8.91
N GLY A 149 11.34 6.83 -9.72
CA GLY A 149 11.54 7.98 -10.61
C GLY A 149 11.77 7.59 -12.07
N LYS A 150 11.15 8.32 -13.01
CA LYS A 150 11.21 8.07 -14.46
C LYS A 150 12.37 8.86 -15.09
N GLY A 151 12.89 8.34 -16.20
CA GLY A 151 13.88 9.06 -17.02
C GLY A 151 15.17 9.43 -16.28
N ALA A 152 15.74 8.52 -15.50
CA ALA A 152 17.00 8.76 -14.79
C ALA A 152 18.06 7.71 -15.14
N ILE A 153 19.32 8.08 -14.92
CA ILE A 153 20.46 7.17 -14.95
C ILE A 153 20.91 6.98 -13.50
N PHE A 154 21.00 5.73 -13.07
CA PHE A 154 21.49 5.35 -11.76
C PHE A 154 22.89 4.79 -11.92
N ARG A 155 23.86 5.46 -11.30
CA ARG A 155 25.25 5.01 -11.22
C ARG A 155 25.45 4.36 -9.87
N ILE A 156 25.84 3.10 -9.90
CA ILE A 156 25.87 2.21 -8.74
C ILE A 156 27.30 1.75 -8.54
N THR A 157 27.79 1.92 -7.32
CA THR A 157 29.11 1.43 -6.91
C THR A 157 28.91 0.26 -5.95
N VAL A 158 29.40 -0.92 -6.34
CA VAL A 158 29.48 -2.10 -5.47
C VAL A 158 30.92 -2.33 -5.04
N ALA A 159 31.13 -2.82 -3.82
CA ALA A 159 32.46 -3.08 -3.31
C ALA A 159 32.56 -4.36 -2.49
N LEU A 160 33.77 -4.90 -2.49
CA LEU A 160 34.21 -6.05 -1.72
C LEU A 160 35.13 -5.50 -0.66
N LYS A 161 34.66 -5.59 0.58
CA LYS A 161 35.33 -5.09 1.77
C LYS A 161 35.80 -6.26 2.61
N ILE A 162 36.97 -6.18 3.22
CA ILE A 162 37.37 -7.12 4.28
C ILE A 162 36.62 -6.74 5.56
N ASP A 163 36.13 -7.72 6.32
CA ASP A 163 35.57 -7.47 7.64
C ASP A 163 36.65 -6.91 8.57
N VAL A 164 36.65 -5.58 8.67
CA VAL A 164 37.67 -4.81 9.37
C VAL A 164 37.61 -5.08 10.87
N MET A 165 36.42 -5.29 11.42
CA MET A 165 36.22 -5.57 12.85
C MET A 165 36.78 -6.95 13.22
N PHE A 166 36.53 -7.94 12.36
CA PHE A 166 37.10 -9.27 12.50
C PHE A 166 38.64 -9.23 12.48
N VAL A 167 39.25 -8.55 11.52
CA VAL A 167 40.71 -8.48 11.42
C VAL A 167 41.32 -7.67 12.58
N ARG A 168 40.71 -6.55 12.95
CA ARG A 168 41.15 -5.71 14.08
C ARG A 168 41.23 -6.49 15.39
N ASN A 169 40.26 -7.37 15.66
CA ASN A 169 40.25 -8.21 16.85
C ASN A 169 41.41 -9.22 16.89
N LEU A 170 41.90 -9.65 15.72
CA LEU A 170 42.97 -10.64 15.61
C LEU A 170 44.38 -10.02 15.68
N ILE A 171 44.65 -8.93 14.95
CA ILE A 171 46.01 -8.34 14.84
C ILE A 171 46.30 -7.18 15.80
N GLY A 172 45.27 -6.63 16.45
CA GLY A 172 45.39 -5.55 17.42
C GLY A 172 45.48 -4.13 16.83
N ARG A 173 45.07 -3.13 17.63
CA ARG A 173 44.77 -1.74 17.21
C ARG A 173 45.95 -0.96 16.60
N ARG A 174 47.20 -1.26 16.98
CA ARG A 174 48.40 -0.51 16.52
C ARG A 174 48.84 -0.85 15.09
N ARG A 175 48.80 -2.12 14.68
CA ARG A 175 49.11 -2.51 13.29
C ARG A 175 47.96 -2.22 12.33
N TYR A 176 46.72 -2.26 12.84
CA TYR A 176 45.53 -1.86 12.11
C TYR A 176 45.62 -0.44 11.50
N GLN A 177 46.14 0.53 12.27
CA GLN A 177 46.22 1.93 11.82
C GLN A 177 47.34 2.23 10.82
N SER A 178 48.27 1.29 10.61
CA SER A 178 49.43 1.47 9.71
C SER A 178 49.33 0.67 8.42
N ASP A 179 48.26 -0.11 8.26
CA ASP A 179 48.06 -0.97 7.09
C ASP A 179 47.32 -0.22 5.96
N PRO A 180 47.88 -0.15 4.73
CA PRO A 180 47.24 0.52 3.60
C PRO A 180 45.89 -0.08 3.18
N LEU A 181 45.61 -1.35 3.52
CA LEU A 181 44.31 -1.95 3.21
C LEU A 181 43.18 -1.41 4.09
N PHE A 182 43.50 -0.78 5.23
CA PHE A 182 42.52 -0.27 6.18
C PHE A 182 42.39 1.27 6.16
N THR A 183 43.20 1.97 5.36
CA THR A 183 43.04 3.42 5.14
C THR A 183 41.82 3.76 4.27
N GLU A 184 41.38 2.84 3.40
CA GLU A 184 40.15 2.97 2.60
C GLU A 184 39.02 2.08 3.15
N ASP A 185 38.88 2.04 4.48
CA ASP A 185 37.80 1.31 5.18
C ASP A 185 37.72 -0.20 4.80
N GLY A 186 38.86 -0.82 4.48
CA GLY A 186 38.94 -2.25 4.15
C GLY A 186 38.50 -2.62 2.74
N ILE A 187 38.27 -1.66 1.84
CA ILE A 187 37.85 -1.92 0.44
C ILE A 187 39.01 -2.55 -0.33
N VAL A 188 38.77 -3.74 -0.88
CA VAL A 188 39.77 -4.48 -1.68
C VAL A 188 39.56 -4.25 -3.18
N SER A 189 38.29 -4.13 -3.58
CA SER A 189 37.90 -3.85 -4.95
C SER A 189 36.54 -3.18 -4.95
N SER A 190 36.31 -2.30 -5.92
CA SER A 190 35.02 -1.70 -6.21
C SER A 190 34.79 -1.71 -7.72
N GLU A 191 33.52 -1.77 -8.10
CA GLU A 191 33.10 -1.76 -9.50
C GLU A 191 31.91 -0.80 -9.63
N GLU A 192 31.96 0.07 -10.65
CA GLU A 192 30.91 1.03 -10.95
C GLU A 192 30.18 0.63 -12.23
N PHE A 193 28.85 0.68 -12.21
CA PHE A 193 28.03 0.41 -13.38
C PHE A 193 26.78 1.27 -13.40
N GLU A 194 26.23 1.42 -14.61
CA GLU A 194 25.03 2.22 -14.83
C GLU A 194 23.83 1.36 -15.20
N ILE A 195 22.69 1.71 -14.61
CA ILE A 195 21.36 1.22 -14.95
C ILE A 195 20.50 2.42 -15.32
N SER A 196 19.80 2.32 -16.45
CA SER A 196 18.92 3.37 -16.91
C SER A 196 17.46 2.98 -16.75
N THR A 197 16.59 3.96 -16.47
CA THR A 197 15.14 3.82 -16.64
C THR A 197 14.65 4.50 -17.92
N ARG A 198 15.55 4.86 -18.85
CA ARG A 198 15.26 5.55 -20.11
C ARG A 198 14.98 4.56 -21.22
N ILE A 199 13.74 4.44 -21.69
CA ILE A 199 13.39 3.63 -22.88
C ILE A 199 14.26 4.09 -24.07
N LYS A 200 15.06 3.19 -24.67
CA LYS A 200 15.84 3.45 -25.88
C LYS A 200 14.86 3.44 -27.06
N TYR A 201 14.33 4.60 -27.41
CA TYR A 201 13.65 4.74 -28.70
C TYR A 201 14.70 4.73 -29.81
N ALA A 202 14.66 3.67 -30.63
CA ALA A 202 15.25 3.68 -31.94
C ALA A 202 14.72 4.91 -32.70
N GLN A 203 15.62 5.64 -33.34
CA GLN A 203 15.44 6.96 -33.93
C GLN A 203 14.43 7.07 -35.09
N ASN A 204 13.51 6.11 -35.28
CA ASN A 204 12.43 6.20 -36.27
C ASN A 204 11.03 6.44 -35.68
N THR A 205 10.92 6.81 -34.40
CA THR A 205 9.67 7.26 -33.78
C THR A 205 9.78 8.63 -33.12
N ALA A 206 10.70 9.48 -33.58
CA ALA A 206 10.76 10.89 -33.18
C ALA A 206 9.53 11.72 -33.65
N ALA A 207 8.65 11.13 -34.49
CA ALA A 207 7.32 11.65 -34.80
C ALA A 207 6.19 10.99 -33.99
N SER A 208 6.44 9.91 -33.24
CA SER A 208 5.36 9.14 -32.57
C SER A 208 5.29 9.34 -31.06
N GLU A 209 6.26 10.00 -30.41
CA GLU A 209 6.31 10.03 -28.94
C GLU A 209 6.53 11.39 -28.28
N ARG A 210 6.61 12.45 -29.09
CA ARG A 210 5.88 13.67 -28.69
C ARG A 210 4.36 13.48 -28.81
N ASN A 211 3.92 12.36 -29.40
CA ASN A 211 2.55 11.87 -29.39
C ASN A 211 2.36 10.72 -28.38
N GLY A 212 2.87 10.87 -27.16
CA GLY A 212 2.41 10.11 -25.98
C GLY A 212 1.33 10.84 -25.18
N LEU A 213 1.22 12.15 -25.38
CA LEU A 213 -0.06 12.78 -25.70
C LEU A 213 -0.29 12.52 -27.19
N ILE A 214 -0.65 11.29 -27.59
CA ILE A 214 -1.76 11.30 -28.54
C ILE A 214 -2.83 11.98 -27.68
N ASN A 215 -3.31 13.15 -28.09
CA ASN A 215 -4.73 13.42 -27.95
C ASN A 215 -5.45 12.27 -28.69
N ALA A 216 -5.32 11.03 -28.22
CA ALA A 216 -6.37 10.06 -28.30
C ALA A 216 -7.38 10.77 -27.43
N ALA A 217 -8.31 11.45 -28.10
CA ALA A 217 -9.43 12.08 -27.43
C ALA A 217 -9.84 11.07 -26.36
N LYS A 218 -9.71 11.48 -25.09
CA LYS A 218 -10.08 10.59 -23.99
C LYS A 218 -11.45 10.06 -24.34
N ILE A 219 -11.66 8.77 -24.15
CA ILE A 219 -12.89 8.14 -24.64
C ILE A 219 -14.03 8.78 -23.86
N PHE A 220 -14.86 9.53 -24.57
CA PHE A 220 -16.06 10.13 -24.01
C PHE A 220 -17.00 8.99 -23.58
N PRO A 221 -17.40 8.91 -22.30
CA PRO A 221 -18.24 7.83 -21.80
C PRO A 221 -19.70 8.03 -22.25
N SER A 222 -19.98 7.73 -23.52
CA SER A 222 -21.26 8.00 -24.19
C SER A 222 -22.49 7.40 -23.50
N LEU A 223 -22.32 6.34 -22.71
CA LEU A 223 -23.38 5.74 -21.90
C LEU A 223 -24.04 6.77 -20.98
N TYR A 224 -23.31 7.76 -20.47
CA TYR A 224 -23.83 8.79 -19.57
C TYR A 224 -24.85 9.72 -20.23
N LEU A 225 -24.86 9.80 -21.58
CA LEU A 225 -25.84 10.56 -22.35
C LEU A 225 -27.03 9.71 -22.82
N ASN A 226 -27.03 8.41 -22.54
CA ASN A 226 -28.12 7.53 -22.92
C ASN A 226 -29.33 7.77 -21.99
N GLN A 227 -30.45 8.20 -22.58
CA GLN A 227 -31.68 8.54 -21.85
C GLN A 227 -32.33 7.33 -21.17
N GLU A 228 -32.28 6.15 -21.79
CA GLU A 228 -32.82 4.92 -21.19
C GLU A 228 -31.98 4.51 -19.98
N TYR A 229 -30.66 4.62 -20.09
CA TYR A 229 -29.76 4.40 -18.96
C TYR A 229 -30.04 5.38 -17.80
N GLN A 230 -30.17 6.67 -18.08
CA GLN A 230 -30.52 7.68 -17.08
C GLN A 230 -31.86 7.36 -16.41
N SER A 231 -32.87 6.94 -17.18
CA SER A 231 -34.18 6.54 -16.68
C SER A 231 -34.11 5.31 -15.77
N ILE A 232 -33.36 4.28 -16.16
CA ILE A 232 -33.13 3.08 -15.33
C ILE A 232 -32.48 3.45 -14.01
N VAL A 233 -31.41 4.26 -14.04
CA VAL A 233 -30.70 4.70 -12.82
C VAL A 233 -31.61 5.53 -11.92
N ALA A 234 -32.37 6.47 -12.48
CA ALA A 234 -33.30 7.29 -11.70
C ALA A 234 -34.40 6.44 -11.03
N ARG A 235 -35.00 5.50 -11.77
CA ARG A 235 -36.04 4.60 -11.22
C ARG A 235 -35.48 3.65 -10.17
N PHE A 236 -34.29 3.13 -10.39
CA PHE A 236 -33.59 2.29 -9.42
C PHE A 236 -33.33 3.05 -8.09
N LYS A 237 -32.86 4.29 -8.18
CA LYS A 237 -32.63 5.15 -7.02
C LYS A 237 -33.92 5.51 -6.28
N ASP A 238 -35.00 5.86 -7.01
CA ASP A 238 -36.30 6.15 -6.41
C ASP A 238 -36.85 4.94 -5.63
N LEU A 239 -36.78 3.75 -6.22
CA LEU A 239 -37.22 2.51 -5.56
C LEU A 239 -36.36 2.16 -4.34
N ARG A 240 -35.05 2.42 -4.38
CA ARG A 240 -34.15 2.28 -3.23
C ARG A 240 -34.46 3.28 -2.12
N GLN A 241 -34.69 4.55 -2.46
CA GLN A 241 -35.05 5.59 -1.49
C GLN A 241 -36.38 5.27 -0.79
N LYS A 242 -37.33 4.69 -1.52
CA LYS A 242 -38.63 4.22 -0.97
C LYS A 242 -38.53 2.88 -0.22
N LEU A 243 -37.35 2.27 -0.13
CA LEU A 243 -37.11 0.95 0.46
C LEU A 243 -37.98 -0.16 -0.14
N ASN A 244 -38.41 -0.01 -1.39
CA ASN A 244 -39.32 -0.94 -2.06
C ASN A 244 -38.55 -2.03 -2.81
N PHE A 245 -37.81 -2.85 -2.05
CA PHE A 245 -36.87 -3.83 -2.61
C PHE A 245 -37.54 -4.97 -3.40
N LYS A 246 -38.80 -5.29 -3.12
CA LYS A 246 -39.55 -6.31 -3.89
C LYS A 246 -39.88 -5.80 -5.29
N GLU A 247 -40.36 -4.56 -5.39
CA GLU A 247 -40.61 -3.94 -6.68
C GLU A 247 -39.32 -3.67 -7.44
N LEU A 248 -38.22 -3.35 -6.74
CA LEU A 248 -36.88 -3.22 -7.31
C LEU A 248 -36.41 -4.53 -7.98
N ASP A 249 -36.50 -5.66 -7.26
CA ASP A 249 -36.11 -6.96 -7.81
C ASP A 249 -36.96 -7.32 -9.04
N ASN A 250 -38.28 -7.07 -9.00
CA ASN A 250 -39.17 -7.28 -10.14
C ASN A 250 -38.83 -6.37 -11.33
N PHE A 251 -38.59 -5.09 -11.08
CA PHE A 251 -38.19 -4.12 -12.09
C PHE A 251 -36.91 -4.56 -12.80
N LEU A 252 -35.86 -4.92 -12.06
CA LEU A 252 -34.59 -5.35 -12.64
C LEU A 252 -34.72 -6.62 -13.50
N VAL A 253 -35.57 -7.57 -13.10
CA VAL A 253 -35.80 -8.81 -13.87
C VAL A 253 -36.59 -8.52 -15.14
N GLN A 254 -37.71 -7.81 -15.04
CA GLN A 254 -38.56 -7.46 -16.19
C GLN A 254 -37.77 -6.63 -17.22
N THR A 255 -37.06 -5.59 -16.77
CA THR A 255 -36.28 -4.72 -17.64
C THR A 255 -35.10 -5.44 -18.30
N LEU A 256 -34.56 -6.50 -17.68
CA LEU A 256 -33.52 -7.35 -18.28
C LEU A 256 -34.06 -8.27 -19.39
N GLU A 257 -35.32 -8.70 -19.29
CA GLU A 257 -36.00 -9.51 -20.30
C GLU A 257 -36.43 -8.66 -21.51
N GLU A 258 -36.84 -7.41 -21.27
CA GLU A 258 -37.36 -6.50 -22.29
C GLU A 258 -36.25 -5.86 -23.16
N HIS A 259 -35.05 -5.63 -22.63
CA HIS A 259 -34.01 -4.91 -23.36
C HIS A 259 -33.08 -5.81 -24.20
N SER A 260 -32.98 -5.46 -25.49
CA SER A 260 -32.03 -6.04 -26.44
C SER A 260 -30.67 -5.34 -26.47
N ASP A 261 -30.53 -4.14 -25.90
CA ASP A 261 -29.24 -3.42 -25.87
C ASP A 261 -28.29 -4.05 -24.84
N ASN A 262 -27.14 -4.54 -25.32
CA ASN A 262 -26.15 -5.19 -24.47
C ASN A 262 -25.57 -4.26 -23.40
N ASP A 263 -25.42 -2.95 -23.66
CA ASP A 263 -24.89 -2.00 -22.68
C ASP A 263 -25.86 -1.88 -21.49
N LEU A 264 -27.17 -1.77 -21.75
CA LEU A 264 -28.19 -1.70 -20.71
C LEU A 264 -28.33 -3.02 -19.94
N ARG A 265 -28.25 -4.17 -20.63
CA ARG A 265 -28.22 -5.48 -19.97
C ARG A 265 -27.05 -5.61 -18.99
N VAL A 266 -25.86 -5.13 -19.40
CA VAL A 266 -24.69 -5.10 -18.51
C VAL A 266 -24.95 -4.20 -17.31
N VAL A 267 -25.49 -2.98 -17.50
CA VAL A 267 -25.86 -2.10 -16.38
C VAL A 267 -26.79 -2.81 -15.40
N LEU A 268 -27.83 -3.49 -15.88
CA LEU A 268 -28.77 -4.21 -15.01
C LEU A 268 -28.09 -5.31 -14.20
N PHE A 269 -27.16 -6.07 -14.81
CA PHE A 269 -26.36 -7.05 -14.05
C PHE A 269 -25.48 -6.38 -12.98
N LEU A 270 -24.94 -5.20 -13.27
CA LEU A 270 -24.14 -4.43 -12.31
C LEU A 270 -24.99 -3.96 -11.12
N GLU A 271 -26.20 -3.45 -11.37
CA GLU A 271 -27.12 -3.01 -10.31
C GLU A 271 -27.66 -4.18 -9.48
N GLN A 272 -28.05 -5.29 -10.13
CA GLN A 272 -28.44 -6.53 -9.44
C GLN A 272 -27.31 -7.08 -8.56
N SER A 273 -26.06 -6.97 -9.03
CA SER A 273 -24.90 -7.37 -8.25
C SER A 273 -24.74 -6.53 -6.99
N GLN A 274 -24.88 -5.20 -7.07
CA GLN A 274 -24.79 -4.32 -5.90
C GLN A 274 -25.88 -4.67 -4.88
N GLU A 275 -27.10 -4.91 -5.33
CA GLU A 275 -28.20 -5.31 -4.45
C GLU A 275 -27.95 -6.69 -3.80
N ALA A 276 -27.42 -7.65 -4.55
CA ALA A 276 -27.01 -8.94 -3.99
C ALA A 276 -25.88 -8.79 -2.96
N CYS A 277 -24.90 -7.91 -3.21
CA CYS A 277 -23.82 -7.61 -2.29
C CYS A 277 -24.35 -6.97 -0.99
N ARG A 278 -25.32 -6.06 -1.09
CA ARG A 278 -26.00 -5.44 0.05
C ARG A 278 -26.68 -6.48 0.93
N LYS A 279 -27.36 -7.46 0.31
CA LYS A 279 -27.98 -8.62 0.97
C LYS A 279 -26.96 -9.67 1.48
N LYS A 280 -25.65 -9.37 1.45
CA LYS A 280 -24.54 -10.28 1.82
C LYS A 280 -24.49 -11.58 0.98
N LEU A 281 -25.11 -11.59 -0.20
CA LEU A 281 -25.09 -12.71 -1.14
C LEU A 281 -23.88 -12.59 -2.09
N TYR A 282 -22.67 -12.63 -1.53
CA TYR A 282 -21.44 -12.33 -2.28
C TYR A 282 -21.20 -13.25 -3.47
N GLU A 283 -21.50 -14.55 -3.36
CA GLU A 283 -21.35 -15.49 -4.49
C GLU A 283 -22.33 -15.18 -5.63
N LYS A 284 -23.58 -14.83 -5.30
CA LYS A 284 -24.57 -14.39 -6.31
C LYS A 284 -24.09 -13.11 -7.00
N SER A 285 -23.58 -12.15 -6.24
CA SER A 285 -23.01 -10.92 -6.77
C SER A 285 -21.82 -11.17 -7.72
N LYS A 286 -20.87 -12.03 -7.34
CA LYS A 286 -19.75 -12.44 -8.21
C LYS A 286 -20.23 -13.10 -9.51
N GLN A 287 -21.25 -13.95 -9.45
CA GLN A 287 -21.84 -14.59 -10.64
C GLN A 287 -22.46 -13.56 -11.60
N LEU A 288 -23.21 -12.60 -11.06
CA LEU A 288 -23.81 -11.51 -11.86
C LEU A 288 -22.72 -10.64 -12.51
N LEU A 289 -21.64 -10.32 -11.79
CA LEU A 289 -20.50 -9.56 -12.33
C LEU A 289 -19.75 -10.33 -13.41
N LYS A 290 -19.63 -11.66 -13.27
CA LYS A 290 -19.07 -12.50 -14.33
C LYS A 290 -19.93 -12.45 -15.60
N GLN A 291 -21.26 -12.56 -15.47
CA GLN A 291 -22.18 -12.42 -16.59
C GLN A 291 -22.09 -11.03 -17.26
N ALA A 292 -21.92 -9.97 -16.46
CA ALA A 292 -21.67 -8.63 -16.95
C ALA A 292 -20.38 -8.57 -17.79
N VAL A 293 -19.26 -9.10 -17.27
CA VAL A 293 -17.97 -9.14 -17.99
C VAL A 293 -18.08 -9.93 -19.30
N ASP A 294 -18.69 -11.11 -19.27
CA ASP A 294 -18.87 -11.97 -20.45
C ASP A 294 -19.70 -11.27 -21.55
N THR A 295 -20.68 -10.46 -21.14
CA THR A 295 -21.53 -9.70 -22.07
C THR A 295 -20.83 -8.46 -22.64
N THR A 296 -19.86 -7.88 -21.92
CA THR A 296 -19.18 -6.63 -22.33
C THR A 296 -18.46 -6.69 -23.68
N ALA A 297 -18.11 -7.88 -24.17
CA ALA A 297 -17.49 -8.04 -25.49
C ALA A 297 -18.39 -7.57 -26.64
N LYS A 298 -19.71 -7.57 -26.45
CA LYS A 298 -20.73 -7.17 -27.42
C LYS A 298 -21.22 -5.72 -27.22
N CYS A 299 -20.64 -5.00 -26.26
CA CYS A 299 -21.05 -3.66 -25.86
C CYS A 299 -20.37 -2.56 -26.68
N LYS A 300 -21.08 -1.45 -26.90
CA LYS A 300 -20.51 -0.22 -27.49
C LYS A 300 -19.60 0.46 -26.47
N ASN A 301 -20.04 0.55 -25.22
CA ASN A 301 -19.28 1.16 -24.11
C ASN A 301 -18.39 0.14 -23.36
N LYS A 302 -17.77 -0.81 -24.08
CA LYS A 302 -17.02 -1.95 -23.49
C LYS A 302 -15.97 -1.54 -22.45
N THR A 303 -15.24 -0.46 -22.69
CA THR A 303 -14.14 -0.03 -21.81
C THR A 303 -14.66 0.46 -20.47
N LEU A 304 -15.72 1.27 -20.51
CA LEU A 304 -16.42 1.80 -19.34
C LEU A 304 -17.04 0.66 -18.54
N LEU A 305 -17.89 -0.14 -19.18
CA LEU A 305 -18.66 -1.20 -18.53
C LEU A 305 -17.77 -2.29 -17.94
N MET A 306 -16.70 -2.69 -18.63
CA MET A 306 -15.73 -3.62 -18.08
C MET A 306 -14.97 -3.01 -16.89
N GLY A 307 -14.61 -1.72 -16.96
CA GLY A 307 -14.00 -1.01 -15.84
C GLY A 307 -14.90 -1.00 -14.61
N ARG A 308 -16.19 -0.66 -14.79
CA ARG A 308 -17.21 -0.65 -13.74
C ARG A 308 -17.45 -2.05 -13.14
N ALA A 309 -17.50 -3.08 -13.97
CA ALA A 309 -17.66 -4.47 -13.49
C ALA A 309 -16.52 -4.90 -12.55
N TYR A 310 -15.26 -4.62 -12.92
CA TYR A 310 -14.12 -4.94 -12.05
C TYR A 310 -14.05 -4.05 -10.81
N LEU A 311 -14.51 -2.80 -10.89
CA LEU A 311 -14.65 -1.94 -9.72
C LEU A 311 -15.67 -2.52 -8.72
N TYR A 312 -16.82 -2.97 -9.21
CA TYR A 312 -17.85 -3.60 -8.38
C TYR A 312 -17.37 -4.94 -7.81
N LEU A 313 -16.62 -5.72 -8.59
CA LEU A 313 -16.01 -6.97 -8.11
C LEU A 313 -15.00 -6.72 -7.00
N SER A 314 -14.20 -5.65 -7.11
CA SER A 314 -13.31 -5.23 -6.04
C SER A 314 -14.07 -4.92 -4.76
N TYR A 315 -15.16 -4.15 -4.87
CA TYR A 315 -16.00 -3.81 -3.74
C TYR A 315 -16.59 -5.06 -3.07
N VAL A 316 -17.07 -6.03 -3.84
CA VAL A 316 -17.57 -7.32 -3.31
C VAL A 316 -16.46 -8.09 -2.58
N HIS A 317 -15.26 -8.21 -3.17
CA HIS A 317 -14.14 -8.88 -2.52
C HIS A 317 -13.68 -8.18 -1.24
N GLU A 318 -13.75 -6.85 -1.20
CA GLU A 318 -13.43 -6.07 -0.01
C GLU A 318 -14.46 -6.30 1.11
N LYS A 319 -15.76 -6.37 0.77
CA LYS A 319 -16.84 -6.77 1.70
C LYS A 319 -16.69 -8.19 2.23
N ASP A 320 -16.30 -9.10 1.35
CA ASP A 320 -16.04 -10.52 1.66
C ASP A 320 -14.70 -10.74 2.38
N GLY A 321 -13.95 -9.66 2.70
CA GLY A 321 -12.72 -9.70 3.48
C GLY A 321 -11.44 -10.05 2.71
N PHE A 322 -11.54 -10.34 1.41
CA PHE A 322 -10.45 -10.72 0.51
C PHE A 322 -9.76 -9.49 -0.11
N LEU A 323 -9.06 -8.71 0.72
CA LEU A 323 -8.43 -7.44 0.31
C LEU A 323 -7.40 -7.58 -0.85
N GLY A 324 -6.69 -8.72 -0.93
CA GLY A 324 -5.74 -8.97 -2.03
C GLY A 324 -6.43 -9.09 -3.39
N ASN A 325 -7.53 -9.85 -3.45
CA ASN A 325 -8.33 -10.00 -4.67
C ASN A 325 -9.01 -8.67 -5.05
N ALA A 326 -9.43 -7.90 -4.04
CA ALA A 326 -9.99 -6.57 -4.25
C ALA A 326 -8.97 -5.61 -4.90
N GLU A 327 -7.71 -5.60 -4.43
CA GLU A 327 -6.62 -4.82 -5.04
C GLU A 327 -6.35 -5.22 -6.50
N GLU A 328 -6.31 -6.54 -6.79
CA GLU A 328 -6.11 -7.05 -8.15
C GLU A 328 -7.22 -6.61 -9.09
N CYS A 329 -8.48 -6.67 -8.64
CA CYS A 329 -9.64 -6.20 -9.39
C CYS A 329 -9.55 -4.68 -9.66
N LEU A 330 -9.16 -3.86 -8.67
CA LEU A 330 -8.94 -2.42 -8.89
C LEU A 330 -7.84 -2.14 -9.90
N ALA A 331 -6.76 -2.91 -9.89
CA ALA A 331 -5.68 -2.74 -10.86
C ALA A 331 -6.17 -2.95 -12.30
N ILE A 332 -7.08 -3.91 -12.50
CA ILE A 332 -7.74 -4.15 -13.79
C ILE A 332 -8.69 -3.00 -14.12
N ALA A 333 -9.56 -2.60 -13.19
CA ALA A 333 -10.49 -1.49 -13.37
C ALA A 333 -9.76 -0.20 -13.77
N ARG A 334 -8.69 0.16 -13.05
CA ARG A 334 -7.83 1.32 -13.34
C ARG A 334 -7.27 1.28 -14.76
N LYS A 335 -6.78 0.13 -15.21
CA LYS A 335 -6.24 -0.03 -16.57
C LYS A 335 -7.31 0.20 -17.65
N LYS A 336 -8.57 -0.11 -17.37
CA LYS A 336 -9.68 0.13 -18.30
C LYS A 336 -10.15 1.58 -18.25
N LEU A 337 -10.33 2.14 -17.05
CA LEU A 337 -10.91 3.47 -16.85
C LEU A 337 -9.92 4.61 -17.15
N GLN A 338 -8.60 4.38 -17.11
CA GLN A 338 -7.58 5.43 -17.36
C GLN A 338 -7.66 6.10 -18.74
N ALA A 339 -8.30 5.45 -19.71
CA ALA A 339 -8.46 5.97 -21.08
C ALA A 339 -9.72 6.85 -21.24
N LEU A 340 -10.57 6.92 -20.22
CA LEU A 340 -11.81 7.68 -20.23
C LEU A 340 -11.59 9.14 -19.82
N GLU A 341 -12.54 10.00 -20.21
CA GLU A 341 -12.69 11.33 -19.64
C GLU A 341 -13.04 11.28 -18.14
N ALA A 342 -12.82 12.41 -17.45
CA ALA A 342 -13.15 12.52 -16.04
C ALA A 342 -14.65 12.27 -15.85
N CYS A 343 -14.99 11.20 -15.16
CA CYS A 343 -16.36 10.76 -14.91
C CYS A 343 -16.49 10.11 -13.54
N GLU A 344 -17.74 9.91 -13.13
CA GLU A 344 -18.15 9.31 -11.85
C GLU A 344 -17.43 7.97 -11.57
N ASP A 345 -17.28 7.09 -12.56
CA ASP A 345 -16.57 5.80 -12.40
C ASP A 345 -15.10 5.94 -12.00
N ILE A 346 -14.41 7.00 -12.44
CA ILE A 346 -13.03 7.27 -12.01
C ILE A 346 -13.03 7.79 -10.57
N GLY A 347 -14.05 8.56 -10.18
CA GLY A 347 -14.27 8.98 -8.80
C GLY A 347 -14.49 7.78 -7.88
N ASP A 348 -15.39 6.87 -8.28
CA ASP A 348 -15.68 5.63 -7.55
C ASP A 348 -14.45 4.73 -7.45
N LEU A 349 -13.62 4.66 -8.51
CA LEU A 349 -12.34 3.96 -8.48
C LEU A 349 -11.41 4.53 -7.40
N CYS A 350 -11.18 5.84 -7.40
CA CYS A 350 -10.34 6.50 -6.39
C CYS A 350 -10.91 6.29 -4.98
N PHE A 351 -12.23 6.40 -4.81
CA PHE A 351 -12.89 6.19 -3.53
C PHE A 351 -12.67 4.76 -3.01
N GLN A 352 -12.84 3.74 -3.87
CA GLN A 352 -12.62 2.34 -3.49
C GLN A 352 -11.15 2.03 -3.21
N GLU A 353 -10.21 2.67 -3.93
CA GLU A 353 -8.77 2.62 -3.60
C GLU A 353 -8.52 3.13 -2.17
N GLY A 354 -9.13 4.27 -1.81
CA GLY A 354 -9.04 4.83 -0.45
C GLY A 354 -9.59 3.89 0.62
N LEU A 355 -10.73 3.23 0.36
CA LEU A 355 -11.31 2.25 1.29
C LEU A 355 -10.41 1.04 1.49
N ILE A 356 -9.89 0.44 0.41
CA ILE A 356 -9.00 -0.71 0.51
C ILE A 356 -7.71 -0.36 1.27
N LEU A 357 -7.11 0.81 0.99
CA LEU A 357 -5.93 1.28 1.71
C LEU A 357 -6.22 1.48 3.20
N THR A 358 -7.39 2.03 3.54
CA THR A 358 -7.84 2.18 4.93
C THR A 358 -7.99 0.82 5.63
N ASN A 359 -8.60 -0.16 4.97
CA ASN A 359 -8.74 -1.52 5.52
C ASN A 359 -7.38 -2.23 5.67
N PHE A 360 -6.45 -2.03 4.74
CA PHE A 360 -5.08 -2.54 4.88
C PHE A 360 -4.33 -1.88 6.04
N ALA A 361 -4.52 -0.58 6.26
CA ALA A 361 -3.88 0.14 7.36
C ALA A 361 -4.25 -0.47 8.72
N GLN A 362 -5.50 -0.89 8.87
CA GLN A 362 -6.00 -1.55 10.09
C GLN A 362 -5.36 -2.92 10.31
N LYS A 363 -5.22 -3.72 9.24
CA LYS A 363 -4.60 -5.06 9.31
C LYS A 363 -3.07 -5.00 9.38
N MET A 364 -2.45 -3.87 9.05
CA MET A 364 -1.00 -3.70 8.99
C MET A 364 -0.52 -2.44 9.73
N PRO A 365 -0.53 -2.45 11.09
CA PRO A 365 -0.16 -1.28 11.90
C PRO A 365 1.21 -0.69 11.55
N LYS A 366 2.18 -1.53 11.20
CA LYS A 366 3.55 -1.10 10.79
C LYS A 366 3.56 -0.15 9.58
N PHE A 367 2.57 -0.25 8.70
CA PHE A 367 2.46 0.59 7.50
C PHE A 367 1.28 1.55 7.55
N ALA A 368 0.52 1.57 8.65
CA ALA A 368 -0.73 2.28 8.76
C ALA A 368 -0.61 3.76 8.41
N LEU A 369 0.41 4.46 8.92
CA LEU A 369 0.61 5.88 8.62
C LEU A 369 0.73 6.15 7.11
N LYS A 370 1.59 5.40 6.41
CA LYS A 370 1.79 5.56 4.96
C LYS A 370 0.52 5.24 4.17
N LEU A 371 -0.18 4.17 4.57
CA LEU A 371 -1.42 3.73 3.93
C LEU A 371 -2.57 4.73 4.15
N ILE A 372 -2.67 5.33 5.34
CA ILE A 372 -3.66 6.36 5.66
C ILE A 372 -3.37 7.63 4.85
N THR A 373 -2.12 8.07 4.76
CA THR A 373 -1.76 9.23 3.92
C THR A 373 -2.11 8.98 2.44
N GLU A 374 -1.82 7.78 1.92
CA GLU A 374 -2.21 7.44 0.55
C GLU A 374 -3.73 7.37 0.39
N ALA A 375 -4.45 6.81 1.36
CA ALA A 375 -5.92 6.76 1.35
C ALA A 375 -6.55 8.15 1.32
N MET A 376 -6.03 9.10 2.09
CA MET A 376 -6.49 10.50 2.06
C MET A 376 -6.33 11.12 0.68
N LEU A 377 -5.15 10.97 0.05
CA LEU A 377 -4.94 11.46 -1.32
C LEU A 377 -5.94 10.85 -2.32
N LYS A 378 -6.34 9.60 -2.10
CA LYS A 378 -7.37 8.93 -2.92
C LYS A 378 -8.76 9.50 -2.71
N PHE A 379 -9.16 9.79 -1.48
CA PHE A 379 -10.43 10.44 -1.21
C PHE A 379 -10.48 11.89 -1.72
N GLU A 380 -9.37 12.63 -1.65
CA GLU A 380 -9.26 13.96 -2.27
C GLU A 380 -9.44 13.90 -3.79
N GLN A 381 -8.78 12.93 -4.44
CA GLN A 381 -8.95 12.69 -5.88
C GLN A 381 -10.39 12.33 -6.24
N ALA A 382 -11.04 11.48 -5.43
CA ALA A 382 -12.44 11.13 -5.61
C ALA A 382 -13.35 12.36 -5.49
N ALA A 383 -13.18 13.18 -4.43
CA ALA A 383 -13.94 14.40 -4.25
C ALA A 383 -13.79 15.37 -5.43
N ALA A 384 -12.56 15.58 -5.93
CA ALA A 384 -12.32 16.43 -7.10
C ALA A 384 -13.02 15.93 -8.37
N LEU A 385 -13.10 14.61 -8.55
CA LEU A 385 -13.79 13.98 -9.68
C LEU A 385 -15.31 14.04 -9.54
N PHE A 386 -15.86 13.88 -8.33
CA PHE A 386 -17.30 14.05 -8.11
C PHE A 386 -17.73 15.51 -8.26
N SER A 387 -16.88 16.49 -7.94
CA SER A 387 -17.24 17.90 -8.14
C SER A 387 -17.20 18.35 -9.61
N ASN A 388 -16.35 17.76 -10.45
CA ASN A 388 -16.03 18.30 -11.78
C ASN A 388 -16.15 17.30 -12.95
N GLY A 389 -16.42 16.03 -12.67
CA GLY A 389 -16.51 14.97 -13.67
C GLY A 389 -17.90 14.85 -14.29
N LEU A 390 -18.00 14.09 -15.39
CA LEU A 390 -19.29 13.69 -15.95
C LEU A 390 -20.00 12.71 -15.02
N THR A 391 -21.27 12.98 -14.71
CA THR A 391 -22.10 12.15 -13.84
C THR A 391 -23.45 11.86 -14.50
N VAL A 392 -24.08 10.76 -14.09
CA VAL A 392 -25.41 10.37 -14.59
C VAL A 392 -26.50 11.06 -13.78
N ASP A 393 -26.20 11.31 -12.51
CA ASP A 393 -27.13 11.83 -11.52
C ASP A 393 -26.36 12.68 -10.48
N ASN A 394 -27.09 13.20 -9.49
CA ASN A 394 -26.54 13.91 -8.35
C ASN A 394 -25.52 13.03 -7.60
N VAL A 395 -24.27 13.49 -7.56
CA VAL A 395 -23.15 12.84 -6.86
C VAL A 395 -22.85 13.48 -5.51
N LEU A 396 -23.73 14.34 -5.01
CA LEU A 396 -23.58 15.03 -3.73
C LEU A 396 -23.34 14.05 -2.58
N ASP A 397 -24.08 12.92 -2.53
CA ASP A 397 -23.86 11.86 -1.54
C ASP A 397 -22.43 11.31 -1.59
N LYS A 398 -21.90 11.02 -2.78
CA LYS A 398 -20.54 10.49 -2.99
C LYS A 398 -19.47 11.52 -2.61
N LEU A 399 -19.71 12.78 -2.96
CA LEU A 399 -18.84 13.90 -2.59
C LEU A 399 -18.80 14.12 -1.08
N CYS A 400 -19.96 14.21 -0.43
CA CYS A 400 -20.08 14.35 1.02
C CYS A 400 -19.44 13.16 1.75
N CYS A 401 -19.66 11.93 1.28
CA CYS A 401 -19.02 10.78 1.89
C CYS A 401 -17.49 10.79 1.73
N SER A 402 -16.96 11.27 0.61
CA SER A 402 -15.50 11.46 0.44
C SER A 402 -14.94 12.42 1.50
N TYR A 403 -15.63 13.53 1.78
CA TYR A 403 -15.25 14.45 2.84
C TYR A 403 -15.41 13.87 4.25
N ILE A 404 -16.46 13.09 4.52
CA ILE A 404 -16.63 12.38 5.80
C ILE A 404 -15.48 11.38 6.02
N LYS A 405 -15.04 10.65 4.98
CA LYS A 405 -13.91 9.72 5.07
C LYS A 405 -12.59 10.46 5.32
N LEU A 406 -12.36 11.58 4.65
CA LEU A 406 -11.21 12.45 4.92
C LEU A 406 -11.20 12.93 6.37
N ALA A 407 -12.33 13.45 6.86
CA ALA A 407 -12.47 13.89 8.25
C ALA A 407 -12.19 12.75 9.23
N SER A 408 -12.77 11.56 9.02
CA SER A 408 -12.55 10.40 9.89
C SER A 408 -11.08 9.97 9.92
N LEU A 409 -10.38 9.97 8.77
CA LEU A 409 -8.95 9.65 8.73
C LEU A 409 -8.08 10.71 9.42
N LEU A 410 -8.41 11.99 9.29
CA LEU A 410 -7.72 13.08 9.98
C LEU A 410 -7.86 12.95 11.50
N LEU A 411 -9.06 12.63 11.99
CA LEU A 411 -9.33 12.47 13.43
C LEU A 411 -8.60 11.26 14.02
N LYS A 412 -8.39 10.19 13.24
CA LYS A 412 -7.73 8.96 13.69
C LYS A 412 -6.21 9.04 13.74
N GLN A 413 -5.59 10.08 13.17
CA GLN A 413 -4.14 10.25 13.25
C GLN A 413 -3.73 10.69 14.66
N LYS A 414 -3.26 9.74 15.47
CA LYS A 414 -2.62 10.04 16.76
C LYS A 414 -1.22 10.63 16.51
N PRO A 415 -0.79 11.61 17.32
CA PRO A 415 0.59 12.09 17.27
C PRO A 415 1.53 10.93 17.60
N ALA A 416 2.66 10.84 16.92
CA ALA A 416 3.71 9.92 17.32
C ALA A 416 4.12 10.26 18.75
N VAL A 417 4.39 9.25 19.59
CA VAL A 417 4.77 9.36 21.02
C VAL A 417 5.98 10.30 21.26
N LEU A 418 6.69 10.70 20.19
CA LEU A 418 7.83 11.62 20.20
C LEU A 418 7.49 13.07 19.79
N SER A 419 6.23 13.37 19.47
CA SER A 419 5.78 14.72 19.08
C SER A 419 5.22 15.42 20.31
N THR A 420 6.08 16.18 21.00
CA THR A 420 5.72 16.99 22.17
C THR A 420 4.81 18.18 21.84
N ASP A 421 4.51 18.44 20.57
CA ASP A 421 3.65 19.54 20.15
C ASP A 421 2.25 19.06 19.74
N GLY A 422 1.25 19.41 20.53
CA GLY A 422 -0.18 19.26 20.23
C GLY A 422 -0.66 20.06 18.99
N SER A 423 0.23 20.77 18.31
CA SER A 423 -0.02 21.58 17.11
C SER A 423 -0.54 20.74 15.92
N CYS A 424 0.02 19.54 15.70
CA CYS A 424 -0.40 18.67 14.59
C CYS A 424 -1.83 18.13 14.79
N VAL A 425 -2.21 17.80 16.04
CA VAL A 425 -3.57 17.34 16.37
C VAL A 425 -4.57 18.47 16.15
N GLN A 426 -4.27 19.68 16.63
CA GLN A 426 -5.14 20.85 16.41
C GLN A 426 -5.35 21.16 14.92
N HIS A 427 -4.30 21.03 14.10
CA HIS A 427 -4.40 21.21 12.65
C HIS A 427 -5.32 20.17 11.99
N ASN A 428 -5.14 18.88 12.33
CA ASN A 428 -5.97 17.80 11.79
C ASN A 428 -7.43 17.93 12.22
N THR A 429 -7.69 18.25 13.50
CA THR A 429 -9.05 18.51 14.00
C THR A 429 -9.69 19.71 13.31
N ALA A 430 -8.94 20.78 13.01
CA ALA A 430 -9.44 21.94 12.29
C ALA A 430 -9.80 21.61 10.83
N LEU A 431 -8.97 20.83 10.13
CA LEU A 431 -9.27 20.36 8.77
C LEU A 431 -10.47 19.41 8.74
N ALA A 432 -10.56 18.47 9.68
CA ALA A 432 -11.70 17.57 9.81
C ALA A 432 -13.00 18.36 10.06
N ASN A 433 -12.96 19.37 10.94
CA ASN A 433 -14.08 20.28 11.19
C ASN A 433 -14.47 21.05 9.92
N LYS A 434 -13.50 21.53 9.12
CA LYS A 434 -13.78 22.20 7.84
C LYS A 434 -14.55 21.30 6.87
N HIS A 435 -14.12 20.04 6.73
CA HIS A 435 -14.81 19.06 5.88
C HIS A 435 -16.24 18.77 6.38
N LEU A 436 -16.39 18.53 7.68
CA LEU A 436 -17.71 18.22 8.26
C LEU A 436 -18.66 19.43 8.22
N ASN A 437 -18.18 20.66 8.43
CA ASN A 437 -19.01 21.86 8.28
C ASN A 437 -19.53 22.04 6.85
N TRP A 438 -18.71 21.72 5.84
CA TRP A 438 -19.17 21.74 4.45
C TRP A 438 -20.27 20.71 4.19
N VAL A 439 -20.14 19.50 4.75
CA VAL A 439 -21.16 18.44 4.65
C VAL A 439 -22.44 18.83 5.40
N ALA A 440 -22.32 19.44 6.58
CA ALA A 440 -23.46 19.89 7.37
C ALA A 440 -24.36 20.88 6.62
N GLY A 441 -23.77 21.74 5.77
CA GLY A 441 -24.51 22.66 4.91
C GLY A 441 -25.41 21.99 3.86
N HIS A 442 -25.19 20.69 3.58
CA HIS A 442 -25.93 19.92 2.58
C HIS A 442 -26.73 18.76 3.18
N LEU A 443 -26.76 18.63 4.52
CA LEU A 443 -27.22 17.43 5.22
C LEU A 443 -28.67 17.03 4.86
N ALA A 444 -29.54 18.00 4.60
CA ALA A 444 -30.95 17.76 4.27
C ALA A 444 -31.16 16.97 2.96
N GLU A 445 -30.24 17.13 2.00
CA GLU A 445 -30.32 16.53 0.66
C GLU A 445 -29.64 15.15 0.59
N LEU A 446 -28.95 14.73 1.66
CA LEU A 446 -28.20 13.49 1.70
C LEU A 446 -29.08 12.28 2.01
N SER A 447 -28.66 11.12 1.54
CA SER A 447 -29.23 9.85 1.96
C SER A 447 -29.08 9.64 3.47
N GLU A 448 -30.02 8.90 4.07
CA GLU A 448 -29.98 8.54 5.50
C GLU A 448 -28.67 7.85 5.88
N ARG A 449 -28.08 7.08 4.96
CA ARG A 449 -26.77 6.44 5.18
C ARG A 449 -25.63 7.45 5.28
N THR A 450 -25.57 8.43 4.38
CA THR A 450 -24.53 9.46 4.44
C THR A 450 -24.71 10.32 5.69
N LYS A 451 -25.96 10.64 6.07
CA LYS A 451 -26.28 11.31 7.34
C LYS A 451 -25.79 10.51 8.54
N PHE A 452 -26.04 9.20 8.56
CA PHE A 452 -25.51 8.31 9.59
C PHE A 452 -23.98 8.41 9.70
N HIS A 453 -23.27 8.27 8.58
CA HIS A 453 -21.80 8.39 8.58
C HIS A 453 -21.30 9.78 9.02
N PHE A 454 -22.02 10.84 8.66
CA PHE A 454 -21.74 12.19 9.13
C PHE A 454 -21.85 12.27 10.65
N HIS A 455 -22.97 11.82 11.22
CA HIS A 455 -23.23 11.90 12.67
C HIS A 455 -22.23 11.08 13.49
N VAL A 456 -21.79 9.92 12.99
CA VAL A 456 -20.73 9.13 13.62
C VAL A 456 -19.40 9.89 13.62
N CYS A 457 -18.98 10.43 12.47
CA CYS A 457 -17.72 11.17 12.37
C CYS A 457 -17.76 12.49 13.16
N HIS A 458 -18.92 13.14 13.22
CA HIS A 458 -19.14 14.37 13.97
C HIS A 458 -19.09 14.13 15.48
N THR A 459 -19.59 12.98 15.95
CA THR A 459 -19.44 12.54 17.34
C THR A 459 -17.96 12.43 17.72
N GLU A 460 -17.14 11.81 16.87
CA GLU A 460 -15.69 11.69 17.09
C GLU A 460 -15.00 13.07 17.16
N LEU A 461 -15.37 13.99 16.27
CA LEU A 461 -14.88 15.37 16.30
C LEU A 461 -15.24 16.08 17.61
N LEU A 462 -16.51 16.03 18.02
CA LEU A 462 -17.01 16.70 19.21
C LEU A 462 -16.39 16.12 20.48
N TYR A 463 -16.13 14.82 20.51
CA TYR A 463 -15.42 14.17 21.59
C TYR A 463 -13.98 14.67 21.71
N GLN A 464 -13.25 14.81 20.59
CA GLN A 464 -11.91 15.41 20.58
C GLN A 464 -11.91 16.88 21.04
N GLN A 465 -12.99 17.61 20.76
CA GLN A 465 -13.21 18.98 21.21
C GLN A 465 -13.74 19.09 22.65
N ARG A 466 -13.92 17.96 23.36
CA ARG A 466 -14.47 17.88 24.72
C ARG A 466 -15.90 18.44 24.85
N GLN A 467 -16.68 18.41 23.77
CA GLN A 467 -18.09 18.83 23.75
C GLN A 467 -19.02 17.61 23.92
N PHE A 468 -18.98 16.99 25.11
CA PHE A 468 -19.59 15.67 25.34
C PHE A 468 -21.11 15.65 25.17
N GLU A 469 -21.83 16.69 25.60
CA GLU A 469 -23.30 16.74 25.44
C GLU A 469 -23.72 16.77 23.97
N LYS A 470 -23.06 17.60 23.16
CA LYS A 470 -23.31 17.63 21.71
C LYS A 470 -22.87 16.35 21.01
N ALA A 471 -21.79 15.72 21.50
CA ALA A 471 -21.34 14.43 20.98
C ALA A 471 -22.43 13.37 21.20
N LYS A 472 -23.07 13.38 22.37
CA LYS A 472 -24.21 12.51 22.68
C LYS A 472 -25.41 12.78 21.77
N GLU A 473 -25.80 14.04 21.58
CA GLU A 473 -26.88 14.40 20.64
C GLU A 473 -26.62 13.88 19.21
N SER A 474 -25.38 14.06 18.73
CA SER A 474 -24.99 13.58 17.40
C SER A 474 -25.00 12.04 17.32
N LEU A 475 -24.59 11.37 18.39
CA LEU A 475 -24.61 9.91 18.48
C LEU A 475 -26.04 9.37 18.53
N ASP A 476 -26.91 10.01 19.31
CA ASP A 476 -28.33 9.66 19.39
C ASP A 476 -29.02 9.79 18.02
N ALA A 477 -28.69 10.83 17.25
CA ALA A 477 -29.15 10.98 15.87
C ALA A 477 -28.68 9.81 14.96
N ALA A 478 -27.41 9.40 15.06
CA ALA A 478 -26.91 8.23 14.33
C ALA A 478 -27.67 6.94 14.73
N PHE A 479 -27.93 6.75 16.02
CA PHE A 479 -28.69 5.60 16.51
C PHE A 479 -30.15 5.59 16.01
N GLN A 480 -30.82 6.74 15.99
CA GLN A 480 -32.18 6.82 15.46
C GLN A 480 -32.23 6.43 13.98
N ILE A 481 -31.29 6.94 13.17
CA ILE A 481 -31.20 6.58 11.75
C ILE A 481 -30.95 5.07 11.58
N ALA A 482 -30.03 4.50 12.36
CA ALA A 482 -29.75 3.06 12.29
C ALA A 482 -30.95 2.19 12.66
N LYS A 483 -31.77 2.65 13.60
CA LYS A 483 -33.00 1.98 14.02
C LYS A 483 -34.10 2.08 12.96
N THR A 484 -34.29 3.24 12.36
CA THR A 484 -35.35 3.48 11.35
C THR A 484 -35.05 2.82 10.02
N CYS A 485 -33.78 2.78 9.60
CA CYS A 485 -33.38 2.19 8.33
C CYS A 485 -33.15 0.67 8.39
N GLU A 486 -33.41 0.02 9.54
CA GLU A 486 -33.10 -1.39 9.79
C GLU A 486 -31.70 -1.76 9.27
N PHE A 487 -30.71 -0.87 9.47
CA PHE A 487 -29.35 -1.25 9.16
C PHE A 487 -29.05 -2.49 10.01
N GLU A 488 -28.73 -3.62 9.35
CA GLU A 488 -28.32 -4.87 10.02
C GLU A 488 -27.06 -4.70 10.91
N GLU A 489 -26.53 -3.47 10.98
CA GLU A 489 -25.42 -2.97 11.78
C GLU A 489 -25.75 -2.88 13.30
N GLN A 490 -26.96 -3.25 13.73
CA GLN A 490 -27.37 -3.30 15.16
C GLN A 490 -26.51 -4.24 16.04
N ALA A 491 -25.71 -5.14 15.46
CA ALA A 491 -25.00 -6.18 16.21
C ALA A 491 -23.61 -5.78 16.74
N MET A 492 -22.99 -4.67 16.30
CA MET A 492 -21.58 -4.39 16.63
C MET A 492 -21.34 -3.33 17.71
N TRP A 493 -22.38 -2.67 18.23
CA TRP A 493 -22.22 -1.58 19.22
C TRP A 493 -22.72 -1.93 20.62
N LYS A 494 -23.06 -3.20 20.89
CA LYS A 494 -23.27 -3.68 22.26
C LYS A 494 -21.99 -3.72 23.10
N ASP A 495 -20.82 -3.64 22.46
CA ASP A 495 -19.50 -3.76 23.10
C ASP A 495 -18.73 -2.43 23.19
N PHE A 496 -19.43 -1.30 23.30
CA PHE A 496 -18.84 -0.10 23.93
C PHE A 496 -18.99 -0.20 25.46
N PRO A 497 -18.03 0.25 26.28
CA PRO A 497 -18.19 0.30 27.72
C PRO A 497 -19.36 1.23 28.04
N GLY A 498 -20.49 0.64 28.45
CA GLY A 498 -21.78 1.32 28.66
C GLY A 498 -22.97 0.68 27.93
N GLY A 499 -22.76 -0.26 27.01
CA GLY A 499 -23.81 -0.86 26.18
C GLY A 499 -24.55 -2.07 26.77
N SER A 500 -24.08 -2.67 27.86
CA SER A 500 -24.75 -3.81 28.49
C SER A 500 -24.40 -3.87 29.99
N SER A 501 -25.42 -3.70 30.83
CA SER A 501 -25.39 -3.72 32.30
C SER A 501 -24.72 -2.52 33.01
N CYS A 502 -25.23 -1.31 32.79
CA CYS A 502 -25.27 -0.38 33.92
C CYS A 502 -26.30 -0.91 34.92
N ASN A 503 -25.84 -1.76 35.84
CA ASN A 503 -26.51 -1.97 37.11
C ASN A 503 -26.95 -0.60 37.65
N GLU A 504 -28.20 -0.55 38.11
CA GLU A 504 -28.83 0.57 38.83
C GLU A 504 -28.08 1.02 40.11
N SER A 505 -26.85 0.53 40.35
CA SER A 505 -26.06 0.82 41.55
C SER A 505 -25.15 2.05 41.44
N TYR A 506 -24.87 2.59 40.24
CA TYR A 506 -23.99 3.76 40.10
C TYR A 506 -24.70 5.13 40.18
N LEU A 507 -26.02 5.16 39.99
CA LEU A 507 -26.81 6.40 40.15
C LEU A 507 -27.21 6.69 41.61
N GLN A 508 -26.90 5.81 42.56
CA GLN A 508 -27.18 6.05 43.99
C GLN A 508 -26.00 6.58 44.81
N GLN A 509 -24.76 6.57 44.30
CA GLN A 509 -23.60 7.07 45.05
C GLN A 509 -23.19 8.51 44.73
N ALA A 510 -23.80 9.15 43.72
CA ALA A 510 -23.57 10.56 43.40
C ALA A 510 -24.54 11.52 44.12
N SER A 511 -25.50 11.02 44.91
CA SER A 511 -26.42 11.86 45.72
C SER A 511 -26.05 11.93 47.20
N SER A 512 -25.02 11.21 47.65
CA SER A 512 -24.55 11.24 49.03
C SER A 512 -23.02 11.21 49.08
N ASN A 513 -22.42 12.40 49.00
CA ASN A 513 -21.24 12.83 49.77
C ASN A 513 -20.67 14.06 49.07
N GLY A 514 -21.04 15.23 49.59
CA GLY A 514 -20.28 16.44 49.32
C GLY A 514 -18.97 16.35 50.08
N GLU A 515 -17.85 16.32 49.37
CA GLU A 515 -16.57 16.86 49.83
C GLU A 515 -15.59 16.96 48.66
N GLN A 516 -14.81 18.05 48.66
CA GLN A 516 -13.71 18.30 47.73
C GLN A 516 -12.57 17.32 48.01
N ALA A 517 -12.00 16.72 46.97
CA ALA A 517 -10.66 16.15 47.06
C ALA A 517 -9.92 16.26 45.71
N ASP A 518 -8.77 16.88 45.83
CA ASP A 518 -7.69 17.07 44.89
C ASP A 518 -7.12 15.72 44.41
N GLY A 519 -6.67 15.67 43.15
CA GLY A 519 -5.88 14.56 42.59
C GLY A 519 -6.63 13.26 42.28
N MET A 520 -7.04 13.07 41.03
CA MET A 520 -7.31 11.73 40.49
C MET A 520 -6.58 11.52 39.17
N ALA A 521 -5.76 10.47 39.15
CA ALA A 521 -5.01 9.98 38.01
C ALA A 521 -5.92 9.82 36.78
N ALA A 522 -5.40 10.26 35.63
CA ALA A 522 -6.00 9.95 34.34
C ALA A 522 -6.12 8.43 34.22
N VAL A 523 -7.34 7.92 34.31
CA VAL A 523 -7.64 6.55 33.91
C VAL A 523 -7.51 6.56 32.39
N ASP A 524 -6.40 6.02 31.90
CA ASP A 524 -6.15 5.80 30.49
C ASP A 524 -7.32 4.99 29.91
N PHE A 525 -8.15 5.65 29.11
CA PHE A 525 -9.18 4.99 28.33
C PHE A 525 -8.50 4.35 27.12
N VAL A 526 -7.95 3.15 27.34
CA VAL A 526 -7.54 2.26 26.25
C VAL A 526 -8.83 1.68 25.67
N VAL A 527 -9.22 2.18 24.50
CA VAL A 527 -10.15 1.48 23.63
C VAL A 527 -9.40 0.25 23.13
N ASP A 528 -9.52 -0.87 23.84
CA ASP A 528 -9.12 -2.16 23.32
C ASP A 528 -9.89 -2.42 22.03
N ASP A 529 -9.14 -2.90 21.04
CA ASP A 529 -9.50 -3.14 19.64
C ASP A 529 -10.99 -3.41 19.38
N VAL A 530 -11.74 -2.37 18.99
CA VAL A 530 -13.00 -2.55 18.26
C VAL A 530 -12.63 -3.03 16.86
N PRO A 531 -12.98 -4.27 16.47
CA PRO A 531 -12.69 -4.77 15.13
C PRO A 531 -13.37 -3.86 14.11
N LEU A 532 -12.59 -3.34 13.16
CA LEU A 532 -13.11 -2.66 11.98
C LEU A 532 -13.70 -3.69 11.02
N GLY A 533 -14.84 -4.26 11.43
CA GLY A 533 -15.77 -4.91 10.53
C GLY A 533 -16.74 -3.86 10.01
N TYR A 534 -16.97 -3.88 8.70
CA TYR A 534 -18.14 -3.27 8.04
C TYR A 534 -18.04 -1.79 7.66
N LEU A 535 -17.26 -1.53 6.61
CA LEU A 535 -17.33 -0.30 5.82
C LEU A 535 -17.74 -0.61 4.40
N GLY A 536 -19.02 -0.57 4.09
CA GLY A 536 -19.41 -0.17 2.74
C GLY A 536 -20.77 -0.65 2.31
N ASP A 537 -21.50 0.29 1.76
CA ASP A 537 -22.24 0.17 0.52
C ASP A 537 -22.47 1.63 0.10
N MET A 538 -21.73 2.00 -0.94
CA MET A 538 -21.65 3.35 -1.51
C MET A 538 -22.22 3.36 -2.93
N SER A 539 -22.96 2.30 -3.29
CA SER A 539 -23.75 2.30 -4.50
C SER A 539 -24.97 3.19 -4.24
N SER A 540 -24.87 4.45 -4.66
CA SER A 540 -26.03 5.33 -4.80
C SER A 540 -27.07 4.68 -5.71
#